data_AF-A0A9N9IX52-F1
#
_entry.id   AF-A0A9N9IX52-F1
#
_cell.length_a   1.000
_cell.length_b   1.000
_cell.length_c   1.000
_cell.angle_alpha   90.00
_cell.angle_beta   90.00
_cell.angle_gamma   90.00
#
_symmetry.space_group_name_H-M   'P 1'
#
loop_
_entity.id
_entity.type
_entity.pdbx_description
1 polymer ?
#
loop_
_entity_poly.entity_id
_entity_poly.type
_entity_poly.pdbx_seq_one_letter_code
_entity_poly.pdbx_strand_id
1 'polypeptide(L)'
;MITDLFIIKHNEPKSIIILRRCVIIIFVGLLIAVFIVLCIGVHDELPSVNVTYKVVDSLPIPDIFFSYNYNFTINCAISNFTGNYNCNNYINKTIYDTSQSKYSTALSANYYVTSNTRCTLSINITDPRYNISNQNDYMEMYAYDKEYYLNPIITGSQTQFVESLLLKNMYFFGQPKNDIANYEWVFDRHIRHSLVQDVLSFFGRQKYITIPYLESHMATATTANSDLRTNNTYYAVLRFIMSPPFIVTDETEERSKTILNILGVIGGIWSGVVALYIFLFGPGLISPWGFVQKSRLFKNQYEKNILPFVCEPDTTEGFNNSMQKRLNNLEKR
;
A
#
# COMPACT_ATOMS: atom_id res chain seq x y z
N MET A 1 -35.85 -13.51 18.87
CA MET A 1 -34.80 -14.53 18.66
C MET A 1 -33.47 -14.20 19.35
N ILE A 2 -32.80 -13.05 19.09
CA ILE A 2 -31.60 -12.66 19.87
C ILE A 2 -31.98 -12.17 21.28
N THR A 3 -33.11 -11.48 21.41
CA THR A 3 -33.63 -11.01 22.70
C THR A 3 -34.01 -12.16 23.64
N ASP A 4 -34.47 -13.29 23.11
CA ASP A 4 -34.89 -14.45 23.92
C ASP A 4 -33.70 -15.20 24.54
N LEU A 5 -32.50 -15.10 23.95
CA LEU A 5 -31.26 -15.66 24.51
C LEU A 5 -30.82 -14.99 25.82
N PHE A 6 -31.33 -13.78 26.11
CA PHE A 6 -31.02 -13.00 27.30
C PHE A 6 -32.17 -12.91 28.31
N ILE A 7 -33.32 -13.53 28.04
CA ILE A 7 -34.45 -13.55 28.99
C ILE A 7 -34.10 -14.51 30.13
N ILE A 8 -33.77 -13.92 31.28
CA ILE A 8 -33.49 -14.64 32.53
C ILE A 8 -34.81 -15.23 33.04
N LYS A 9 -34.94 -16.56 33.01
CA LYS A 9 -36.07 -17.25 33.65
C LYS A 9 -35.92 -17.16 35.17
N HIS A 10 -36.96 -16.73 35.86
CA HIS A 10 -36.96 -16.48 37.32
C HIS A 10 -36.68 -17.73 38.18
N ASN A 11 -36.65 -18.92 37.58
CA ASN A 11 -36.57 -20.23 38.25
C ASN A 11 -35.24 -20.98 38.03
N GLU A 12 -34.20 -20.34 37.49
CA GLU A 12 -32.85 -20.93 37.43
C GLU A 12 -32.09 -20.74 38.76
N PRO A 13 -31.22 -21.69 39.17
CA PRO A 13 -30.40 -21.51 40.36
C PRO A 13 -29.48 -20.29 40.18
N LYS A 14 -29.42 -19.43 41.22
CA LYS A 14 -28.65 -18.17 41.21
C LYS A 14 -27.20 -18.36 40.75
N SER A 15 -26.59 -19.52 41.04
CA SER A 15 -25.23 -19.89 40.64
C SER A 15 -25.04 -19.94 39.11
N ILE A 16 -26.03 -20.44 38.36
CA ILE A 16 -25.96 -20.56 36.90
C ILE A 16 -26.19 -19.23 36.20
N ILE A 17 -27.07 -18.40 36.76
CA ILE A 17 -27.28 -17.02 36.28
C ILE A 17 -25.99 -16.20 36.45
N ILE A 18 -25.30 -16.34 37.59
CA ILE A 18 -24.01 -15.67 37.83
C ILE A 18 -22.96 -16.18 36.84
N LEU A 19 -22.87 -17.50 36.62
CA LEU A 19 -21.91 -18.10 35.69
C LEU A 19 -22.13 -17.60 34.25
N ARG A 20 -23.38 -17.56 33.75
CA ARG A 20 -23.70 -17.02 32.43
C ARG A 20 -23.24 -15.57 32.28
N ARG A 21 -23.48 -14.73 33.29
CA ARG A 21 -23.02 -13.33 33.28
C ARG A 21 -21.50 -13.21 33.24
N CYS A 22 -20.77 -13.98 34.04
CA CYS A 22 -19.31 -13.99 34.01
C CYS A 22 -18.77 -14.40 32.64
N VAL A 23 -19.34 -15.46 32.04
CA VAL A 23 -18.93 -15.94 30.72
C VAL A 23 -19.19 -14.90 29.63
N ILE A 24 -20.34 -14.23 29.64
CA ILE A 24 -20.65 -13.14 28.70
C ILE A 24 -19.66 -11.98 28.85
N ILE A 25 -19.37 -11.55 30.08
CA ILE A 25 -18.42 -10.45 30.34
C ILE A 25 -17.03 -10.81 29.81
N ILE A 26 -16.55 -12.03 30.06
CA ILE A 26 -15.25 -12.50 29.56
C ILE A 26 -15.22 -12.50 28.03
N PHE A 27 -16.26 -13.02 27.37
CA PHE A 27 -16.30 -13.04 25.90
C PHE A 27 -16.37 -11.64 25.29
N VAL A 28 -17.18 -10.74 25.86
CA VAL A 28 -17.25 -9.36 25.38
C VAL A 28 -15.92 -8.64 25.60
N GLY A 29 -15.28 -8.81 26.75
CA GLY A 29 -13.96 -8.24 27.03
C GLY A 29 -12.89 -8.72 26.05
N LEU A 30 -12.86 -10.02 25.76
CA LEU A 30 -11.92 -10.60 24.80
C LEU A 30 -12.17 -10.09 23.38
N LEU A 31 -13.42 -9.92 22.98
CA LEU A 31 -13.78 -9.42 21.67
C LEU A 31 -13.40 -7.94 21.50
N ILE A 32 -13.56 -7.11 22.53
CA ILE A 32 -13.07 -5.72 22.54
C ILE A 32 -11.55 -5.69 22.41
N ALA A 33 -10.83 -6.53 23.16
CA ALA A 33 -9.37 -6.59 23.07
C ALA A 33 -8.89 -6.98 21.65
N VAL A 34 -9.51 -7.99 21.04
CA VAL A 34 -9.22 -8.40 19.66
C VAL A 34 -9.54 -7.27 18.67
N PHE A 35 -10.66 -6.56 18.86
CA PHE A 35 -11.02 -5.43 18.00
C PHE A 35 -9.96 -4.32 18.04
N ILE A 36 -9.49 -3.94 19.23
CA ILE A 36 -8.46 -2.91 19.39
C ILE A 36 -7.17 -3.32 18.66
N VAL A 37 -6.73 -4.58 18.83
CA VAL A 37 -5.53 -5.09 18.14
C VAL A 37 -5.69 -5.06 16.62
N LEU A 38 -6.86 -5.43 16.10
CA LEU A 38 -7.15 -5.39 14.67
C LEU A 38 -7.17 -3.95 14.14
N CYS A 39 -7.75 -3.00 14.87
CA CYS A 39 -7.75 -1.58 14.49
C CYS A 39 -6.34 -1.00 14.42
N ILE A 40 -5.49 -1.30 15.41
CA ILE A 40 -4.07 -0.90 15.39
C ILE A 40 -3.38 -1.51 14.16
N GLY A 41 -3.62 -2.80 13.89
CA GLY A 41 -3.05 -3.49 12.74
C GLY A 41 -3.50 -2.99 11.36
N VAL A 42 -4.59 -2.22 11.28
CA VAL A 42 -5.04 -1.53 10.04
C VAL A 42 -4.50 -0.10 9.98
N HIS A 43 -4.37 0.57 11.12
CA HIS A 43 -3.76 1.89 11.18
C HIS A 43 -2.28 1.84 10.80
N ASP A 44 -1.55 0.86 11.33
CA ASP A 44 -0.10 0.73 11.14
C ASP A 44 0.28 -0.04 9.85
N GLU A 45 -0.70 -0.45 9.05
CA GLU A 45 -0.43 -1.14 7.80
C GLU A 45 0.12 -0.17 6.75
N LEU A 46 1.34 -0.45 6.31
CA LEU A 46 1.92 0.15 5.12
C LEU A 46 1.26 -0.45 3.87
N PRO A 47 0.86 0.37 2.89
CA PRO A 47 0.28 -0.12 1.65
C PRO A 47 1.30 -1.02 0.92
N SER A 48 0.81 -2.14 0.39
CA SER A 48 1.59 -3.01 -0.49
C SER A 48 1.61 -2.44 -1.90
N VAL A 49 2.73 -2.58 -2.61
CA VAL A 49 2.83 -2.16 -4.02
C VAL A 49 2.67 -3.39 -4.90
N ASN A 50 1.67 -3.36 -5.78
CA ASN A 50 1.49 -4.34 -6.84
C ASN A 50 2.15 -3.80 -8.11
N VAL A 51 2.95 -4.63 -8.78
CA VAL A 51 3.75 -4.21 -9.94
C VAL A 51 3.28 -4.99 -11.16
N THR A 52 2.90 -4.26 -12.20
CA THR A 52 2.49 -4.82 -13.49
C THR A 52 3.34 -4.23 -14.61
N TYR A 53 3.52 -4.98 -15.69
CA TYR A 53 4.34 -4.57 -16.83
C TYR A 53 3.47 -4.41 -18.06
N LYS A 54 3.53 -3.23 -18.70
CA LYS A 54 2.77 -2.91 -19.91
C LYS A 54 3.75 -2.69 -21.05
N VAL A 55 3.59 -3.44 -22.12
CA VAL A 55 4.31 -3.20 -23.37
C VAL A 55 3.62 -2.04 -24.09
N VAL A 56 4.41 -1.04 -24.49
CA VAL A 56 3.92 0.14 -25.21
C VAL A 56 4.62 0.26 -26.56
N ASP A 57 3.91 0.79 -27.55
CA ASP A 57 4.45 0.96 -28.91
C ASP A 57 5.41 2.15 -29.02
N SER A 58 5.35 3.07 -28.05
CA SER A 58 6.24 4.23 -28.03
C SER A 58 6.53 4.74 -26.62
N LEU A 59 7.71 5.34 -26.46
CA LEU A 59 8.16 5.94 -25.20
C LEU A 59 8.55 7.42 -25.41
N PRO A 60 8.06 8.36 -24.59
CA PRO A 60 8.50 9.75 -24.68
C PRO A 60 9.99 9.86 -24.33
N ILE A 61 10.71 10.74 -25.03
CA ILE A 61 12.03 11.17 -24.58
C ILE A 61 11.86 11.98 -23.29
N PRO A 62 12.67 11.70 -22.24
CA PRO A 62 12.60 12.38 -20.96
C PRO A 62 13.15 13.80 -21.07
N ASP A 63 12.71 14.65 -20.15
CA ASP A 63 13.23 16.00 -20.04
C ASP A 63 14.51 15.98 -19.21
N ILE A 64 15.57 16.61 -19.72
CA ILE A 64 16.90 16.59 -19.10
C ILE A 64 17.35 18.02 -18.85
N PHE A 65 17.69 18.33 -17.62
CA PHE A 65 18.21 19.64 -17.22
C PHE A 65 19.69 19.52 -16.90
N PHE A 66 20.48 20.46 -17.40
CA PHE A 66 21.92 20.55 -17.14
C PHE A 66 22.22 21.87 -16.43
N SER A 67 23.12 21.82 -15.44
CA SER A 67 23.58 22.99 -14.69
C SER A 67 25.10 22.96 -14.50
N TYR A 68 25.77 24.08 -14.72
CA TYR A 68 27.22 24.16 -14.58
C TYR A 68 27.74 25.58 -14.30
N ASN A 69 28.93 25.70 -13.71
CA ASN A 69 29.53 26.99 -13.35
C ASN A 69 30.05 27.78 -14.57
N TYR A 70 30.37 27.07 -15.66
CA TYR A 70 30.91 27.65 -16.89
C TYR A 70 29.87 27.64 -18.00
N ASN A 71 29.91 28.61 -18.90
CA ASN A 71 29.05 28.62 -20.08
C ASN A 71 29.34 27.42 -21.00
N PHE A 72 28.29 26.77 -21.50
CA PHE A 72 28.38 25.56 -22.32
C PHE A 72 27.26 25.51 -23.35
N THR A 73 27.46 24.69 -24.38
CA THR A 73 26.51 24.42 -25.46
C THR A 73 26.34 22.91 -25.62
N ILE A 74 25.11 22.46 -25.87
CA ILE A 74 24.81 21.05 -26.14
C ILE A 74 24.39 20.91 -27.59
N ASN A 75 24.98 19.94 -28.29
CA ASN A 75 24.56 19.51 -29.62
C ASN A 75 23.88 18.15 -29.52
N CYS A 76 22.68 18.02 -30.08
CA CYS A 76 21.87 16.81 -30.06
C CYS A 76 21.76 16.20 -31.45
N ALA A 77 22.02 14.89 -31.53
CA ALA A 77 21.76 14.08 -32.70
C ALA A 77 20.96 12.83 -32.30
N ILE A 78 19.84 12.61 -32.99
CA ILE A 78 19.05 11.36 -32.88
C ILE A 78 19.34 10.53 -34.13
N SER A 79 19.77 9.29 -33.92
CA SER A 79 19.96 8.30 -34.98
C SER A 79 18.97 7.16 -34.79
N ASN A 80 18.21 6.82 -35.82
CA ASN A 80 17.35 5.65 -35.86
C ASN A 80 17.63 4.84 -37.14
N PHE A 81 16.83 3.80 -37.42
CA PHE A 81 16.96 3.02 -38.67
C PHE A 81 16.63 3.82 -39.95
N THR A 82 15.85 4.91 -39.86
CA THR A 82 15.45 5.73 -41.01
C THR A 82 16.43 6.85 -41.33
N GLY A 83 17.33 7.20 -40.42
CA GLY A 83 18.38 8.19 -40.63
C GLY A 83 18.85 8.90 -39.36
N ASN A 84 19.70 9.92 -39.56
CA ASN A 84 20.19 10.80 -38.50
C ASN A 84 19.48 12.15 -38.59
N TYR A 85 18.90 12.60 -37.49
CA TYR A 85 18.16 13.84 -37.35
C TYR A 85 18.82 14.76 -36.32
N ASN A 86 18.87 16.05 -36.62
CA ASN A 86 19.35 17.06 -35.69
C ASN A 86 18.22 17.44 -34.71
N CYS A 87 18.47 17.31 -33.41
CA CYS A 87 17.53 17.62 -32.34
C CYS A 87 17.89 18.86 -31.52
N ASN A 88 18.80 19.71 -32.04
CA ASN A 88 19.16 20.98 -31.42
C ASN A 88 17.95 21.90 -31.18
N ASN A 89 16.88 21.77 -31.95
CA ASN A 89 15.65 22.54 -31.77
C ASN A 89 14.91 22.21 -30.45
N TYR A 90 15.19 21.05 -29.85
CA TYR A 90 14.63 20.65 -28.55
C TYR A 90 15.52 21.06 -27.37
N ILE A 91 16.69 21.63 -27.64
CA ILE A 91 17.60 22.15 -26.62
C ILE A 91 17.34 23.65 -26.46
N ASN A 92 17.02 24.04 -25.23
CA ASN A 92 16.91 25.44 -24.89
C ASN A 92 18.28 26.11 -24.90
N LYS A 93 18.34 27.39 -25.31
CA LYS A 93 19.56 28.16 -25.21
C LYS A 93 20.05 28.21 -23.75
N THR A 94 21.34 28.07 -23.53
CA THR A 94 21.95 28.20 -22.19
C THR A 94 21.69 29.59 -21.62
N ILE A 95 21.17 29.64 -20.39
CA ILE A 95 20.82 30.86 -19.65
C ILE A 95 21.63 30.88 -18.36
N TYR A 96 22.10 32.05 -17.96
CA TYR A 96 22.74 32.22 -16.65
C TYR A 96 21.66 32.43 -15.58
N ASP A 97 21.57 31.50 -14.63
CA ASP A 97 20.69 31.61 -13.48
C ASP A 97 21.40 32.37 -12.35
N THR A 98 20.90 33.58 -12.07
CA THR A 98 21.45 34.45 -11.03
C THR A 98 21.19 33.94 -9.61
N SER A 99 20.17 33.11 -9.41
CA SER A 99 19.82 32.56 -8.09
C SER A 99 20.81 31.49 -7.64
N GLN A 100 21.25 30.64 -8.57
CA GLN A 100 22.20 29.56 -8.32
C GLN A 100 23.64 29.92 -8.68
N SER A 101 23.86 31.06 -9.36
CA SER A 101 25.15 31.44 -9.94
C SER A 101 25.73 30.40 -10.89
N LYS A 102 24.85 29.75 -11.67
CA LYS A 102 25.19 28.67 -12.62
C LYS A 102 24.54 28.93 -13.99
N TYR A 103 25.16 28.44 -15.05
CA TYR A 103 24.58 28.33 -16.37
C TYR A 103 23.71 27.08 -16.44
N SER A 104 22.51 27.20 -17.02
CA SER A 104 21.57 26.10 -17.17
C SER A 104 21.00 26.01 -18.57
N THR A 105 20.67 24.79 -18.98
CA THR A 105 19.95 24.48 -20.22
C THR A 105 19.10 23.24 -20.00
N ALA A 106 18.05 23.10 -20.81
CA ALA A 106 17.16 21.95 -20.77
C ALA A 106 16.99 21.36 -22.17
N LEU A 107 17.01 20.03 -22.25
CA LEU A 107 16.45 19.28 -23.35
C LEU A 107 14.99 18.99 -23.02
N SER A 108 14.09 19.54 -23.83
CA SER A 108 12.64 19.33 -23.70
C SER A 108 12.09 18.91 -25.06
N ALA A 109 12.15 17.60 -25.34
CA ALA A 109 11.77 17.07 -26.63
C ALA A 109 10.30 16.61 -26.63
N ASN A 110 9.48 17.20 -27.51
CA ASN A 110 8.16 16.64 -27.80
C ASN A 110 8.25 15.47 -28.81
N TYR A 111 9.09 14.48 -28.50
CA TYR A 111 9.37 13.34 -29.39
C TYR A 111 9.07 12.02 -28.68
N TYR A 112 8.42 11.11 -29.40
CA TYR A 112 8.11 9.75 -28.96
C TYR A 112 8.90 8.76 -29.81
N VAL A 113 9.64 7.90 -29.14
CA VAL A 113 10.46 6.87 -29.77
C VAL A 113 9.60 5.65 -30.04
N THR A 114 9.56 5.21 -31.30
CA THR A 114 8.76 4.06 -31.77
C THR A 114 9.63 2.89 -32.26
N SER A 115 10.95 3.08 -32.35
CA SER A 115 11.89 2.10 -32.89
C SER A 115 13.25 2.25 -32.20
N ASN A 116 14.19 1.34 -32.50
CA ASN A 116 15.54 1.44 -31.94
C ASN A 116 16.16 2.80 -32.30
N THR A 117 16.31 3.63 -31.29
CA THR A 117 16.71 5.03 -31.42
C THR A 117 17.84 5.29 -30.44
N ARG A 118 18.91 5.89 -30.94
CA ARG A 118 20.03 6.34 -30.14
C ARG A 118 20.04 7.87 -30.19
N CYS A 119 19.97 8.49 -29.03
CA CYS A 119 20.18 9.92 -28.88
C CYS A 119 21.59 10.17 -28.35
N THR A 120 22.31 11.09 -28.97
CA THR A 120 23.65 11.51 -28.56
C THR A 120 23.64 13.00 -28.29
N LEU A 121 24.00 13.38 -27.07
CA LEU A 121 24.21 14.75 -26.63
C LEU A 121 25.71 14.98 -26.49
N SER A 122 26.24 15.87 -27.30
CA SER A 122 27.65 16.29 -27.25
C SER A 122 27.75 17.64 -26.57
N ILE A 123 28.39 17.69 -25.42
CA ILE A 123 28.48 18.86 -24.57
C ILE A 123 29.83 19.54 -24.82
N ASN A 124 29.80 20.84 -25.08
CA ASN A 124 31.01 21.66 -25.27
C ASN A 124 31.01 22.85 -24.32
N ILE A 125 32.12 23.10 -23.64
CA ILE A 125 32.28 24.27 -22.78
C ILE A 125 32.84 25.41 -23.63
N THR A 126 32.15 26.55 -23.63
CA THR A 126 32.49 27.73 -24.43
C THR A 126 33.06 28.87 -23.59
N ASP A 127 33.08 28.71 -22.27
CA ASP A 127 33.63 29.72 -21.35
C ASP A 127 35.17 29.75 -21.40
N PRO A 128 35.78 30.91 -21.67
CA PRO A 128 37.25 31.04 -21.71
C PRO A 128 37.92 30.86 -20.34
N ARG A 129 37.16 30.93 -19.24
CA ARG A 129 37.69 30.71 -17.88
C ARG A 129 37.85 29.23 -17.56
N TYR A 130 37.22 28.35 -18.33
CA TYR A 130 37.32 26.91 -18.11
C TYR A 130 38.72 26.42 -18.43
N ASN A 131 39.35 25.75 -17.46
CA ASN A 131 40.66 25.14 -17.62
C ASN A 131 40.56 23.64 -17.37
N ILE A 132 40.79 22.85 -18.42
CA ILE A 132 40.78 21.38 -18.39
C ILE A 132 41.76 20.82 -17.34
N SER A 133 42.83 21.55 -17.02
CA SER A 133 43.82 21.10 -16.03
C SER A 133 43.38 21.26 -14.57
N ASN A 134 42.33 22.04 -14.29
CA ASN A 134 41.84 22.36 -12.94
C ASN A 134 40.34 22.06 -12.82
N GLN A 135 40.00 20.79 -12.61
CA GLN A 135 38.61 20.30 -12.59
C GLN A 135 38.10 20.11 -11.17
N ASN A 136 37.92 21.21 -10.45
CA ASN A 136 37.29 21.18 -9.13
C ASN A 136 35.75 21.22 -9.21
N ASP A 137 35.19 21.43 -10.40
CA ASP A 137 33.76 21.60 -10.63
C ASP A 137 33.20 20.51 -11.55
N TYR A 138 32.01 20.02 -11.22
CA TYR A 138 31.27 19.02 -11.99
C TYR A 138 30.01 19.63 -12.61
N MET A 139 29.61 19.14 -13.78
CA MET A 139 28.34 19.50 -14.39
C MET A 139 27.24 18.60 -13.83
N GLU A 140 26.16 19.20 -13.38
CA GLU A 140 24.99 18.51 -12.84
C GLU A 140 23.99 18.22 -13.95
N MET A 141 23.40 17.03 -13.92
CA MET A 141 22.29 16.63 -14.77
C MET A 141 21.16 16.10 -13.94
N TYR A 142 19.94 16.50 -14.28
CA TYR A 142 18.71 15.96 -13.72
C TYR A 142 17.83 15.47 -14.84
N ALA A 143 17.28 14.26 -14.70
CA ALA A 143 16.35 13.69 -15.66
C ALA A 143 14.97 13.47 -15.03
N TYR A 144 13.92 13.83 -15.77
CA TYR A 144 12.53 13.73 -15.32
C TYR A 144 11.62 13.18 -16.40
N ASP A 145 10.55 12.51 -15.98
CA ASP A 145 9.50 12.10 -16.90
C ASP A 145 8.84 13.34 -17.50
N LYS A 146 8.61 13.32 -18.80
CA LYS A 146 8.02 14.45 -19.53
C LYS A 146 6.60 14.78 -19.06
N GLU A 147 5.84 13.79 -18.59
CA GLU A 147 4.49 14.01 -18.07
C GLU A 147 4.50 14.42 -16.59
N TYR A 148 5.68 14.46 -15.95
CA TYR A 148 5.82 14.93 -14.58
C TYR A 148 5.96 16.46 -14.55
N TYR A 149 4.98 17.13 -13.94
CA TYR A 149 5.04 18.57 -13.74
C TYR A 149 6.10 18.91 -12.67
N LEU A 150 7.16 19.62 -13.05
CA LEU A 150 8.23 20.11 -12.14
C LEU A 150 7.77 21.22 -11.17
N ASN A 151 6.61 21.84 -11.37
CA ASN A 151 6.12 22.97 -10.55
C ASN A 151 5.98 22.70 -9.02
N PRO A 152 5.67 21.49 -8.51
CA PRO A 152 5.63 21.24 -7.08
C PRO A 152 7.02 21.13 -6.42
N ILE A 153 8.11 21.05 -7.19
CA ILE A 153 9.49 21.00 -6.65
C ILE A 153 9.88 22.34 -6.01
N ILE A 154 9.35 23.45 -6.53
CA ILE A 154 9.71 24.82 -6.15
C ILE A 154 8.87 25.36 -4.98
N THR A 155 7.73 24.73 -4.66
CA THR A 155 6.69 25.30 -3.77
C THR A 155 6.52 24.61 -2.41
N GLY A 156 7.39 23.66 -2.05
CA GLY A 156 7.67 23.36 -0.63
C GLY A 156 6.80 22.33 0.08
N SER A 157 6.20 21.37 -0.64
CA SER A 157 5.60 20.18 -0.01
C SER A 157 5.82 18.97 -0.90
N GLN A 158 7.09 18.56 -1.04
CA GLN A 158 7.41 17.31 -1.72
C GLN A 158 7.09 16.14 -0.79
N THR A 159 6.54 15.06 -1.34
CA THR A 159 6.51 13.80 -0.61
C THR A 159 7.95 13.26 -0.57
N GLN A 160 8.31 12.54 0.49
CA GLN A 160 9.63 11.92 0.64
C GLN A 160 10.03 11.06 -0.58
N PHE A 161 9.04 10.49 -1.27
CA PHE A 161 9.23 9.76 -2.51
C PHE A 161 9.77 10.65 -3.65
N VAL A 162 9.20 11.83 -3.88
CA VAL A 162 9.63 12.74 -4.95
C VAL A 162 11.05 13.24 -4.72
N GLU A 163 11.40 13.57 -3.47
CA GLU A 163 12.78 13.97 -3.13
C GLU A 163 13.78 12.83 -3.40
N SER A 164 13.39 11.59 -3.07
CA SER A 164 14.23 10.42 -3.34
C SER A 164 14.44 10.18 -4.83
N LEU A 165 13.42 10.45 -5.67
CA LEU A 165 13.51 10.34 -7.12
C LEU A 165 14.44 11.41 -7.71
N LEU A 166 14.36 12.64 -7.21
CA LEU A 166 15.24 13.73 -7.63
C LEU A 166 16.71 13.37 -7.41
N LEU A 167 17.03 12.88 -6.21
CA LEU A 167 18.40 12.47 -5.86
C LEU A 167 18.85 11.25 -6.67
N LYS A 168 17.95 10.29 -6.94
CA LYS A 168 18.25 9.08 -7.70
C LYS A 168 18.58 9.37 -9.17
N ASN A 169 17.92 10.36 -9.78
CA ASN A 169 18.12 10.75 -11.17
C ASN A 169 19.03 11.98 -11.35
N MET A 170 19.80 12.33 -10.32
CA MET A 170 20.83 13.36 -10.38
C MET A 170 22.19 12.74 -10.69
N TYR A 171 22.87 13.27 -11.70
CA TYR A 171 24.17 12.80 -12.15
C TYR A 171 25.18 13.93 -12.23
N PHE A 172 26.45 13.57 -12.04
CA PHE A 172 27.57 14.50 -12.12
C PHE A 172 28.51 14.07 -13.24
N PHE A 173 28.82 15.00 -14.14
CA PHE A 173 29.79 14.78 -15.20
C PHE A 173 31.11 15.45 -14.84
N GLY A 174 32.18 14.66 -14.90
CA GLY A 174 33.55 15.14 -14.99
C GLY A 174 34.14 14.81 -16.37
N GLN A 175 35.08 15.62 -16.84
CA GLN A 175 35.90 15.27 -18.00
C GLN A 175 37.22 14.67 -17.49
N PRO A 176 37.68 13.49 -17.93
CA PRO A 176 39.01 13.01 -17.55
C PRO A 176 40.11 13.91 -18.15
N LYS A 177 41.21 14.09 -17.41
CA LYS A 177 42.31 15.03 -17.75
C LYS A 177 42.88 14.90 -19.17
N ASN A 178 42.80 13.70 -19.76
CA ASN A 178 43.40 13.38 -21.06
C ASN A 178 42.41 12.74 -22.06
N ASP A 179 41.11 12.68 -21.75
CA ASP A 179 40.15 11.96 -22.59
C ASP A 179 38.75 12.59 -22.54
N ILE A 180 37.89 12.19 -23.47
CA ILE A 180 36.48 12.58 -23.49
C ILE A 180 35.70 11.59 -22.63
N ALA A 181 34.90 12.12 -21.71
CA ALA A 181 34.00 11.27 -20.94
C ALA A 181 32.82 10.84 -21.81
N ASN A 182 32.74 9.55 -22.13
CA ASN A 182 31.57 8.96 -22.77
C ASN A 182 30.67 8.35 -21.69
N TYR A 183 29.44 8.83 -21.61
CA TYR A 183 28.43 8.35 -20.68
C TYR A 183 27.35 7.62 -21.46
N GLU A 184 27.03 6.41 -21.04
CA GLU A 184 25.85 5.68 -21.47
C GLU A 184 24.79 5.79 -20.39
N TRP A 185 23.63 6.31 -20.76
CA TRP A 185 22.50 6.53 -19.88
C TRP A 185 21.33 5.69 -20.36
N VAL A 186 20.74 4.96 -19.43
CA VAL A 186 19.58 4.10 -19.67
C VAL A 186 18.52 4.50 -18.66
N PHE A 187 17.27 4.48 -19.09
CA PHE A 187 16.15 4.81 -18.23
C PHE A 187 14.99 3.87 -18.51
N ASP A 188 14.25 3.60 -17.44
CA ASP A 188 12.99 2.88 -17.44
C ASP A 188 11.89 3.82 -16.94
N ARG A 189 10.73 3.74 -17.59
CA ARG A 189 9.57 4.56 -17.24
C ARG A 189 8.66 3.81 -16.29
N HIS A 190 8.31 4.47 -15.19
CA HIS A 190 7.41 3.95 -14.18
C HIS A 190 6.20 4.88 -14.02
N ILE A 191 5.04 4.30 -13.76
CA ILE A 191 3.81 5.03 -13.41
C ILE A 191 3.36 4.49 -12.07
N ARG A 192 3.37 5.33 -11.04
CA ARG A 192 2.89 4.94 -9.70
C ARG A 192 1.54 5.54 -9.41
N HIS A 193 0.61 4.69 -9.02
CA HIS A 193 -0.69 5.05 -8.48
C HIS A 193 -0.61 4.98 -6.96
N SER A 194 -0.31 6.11 -6.34
CA SER A 194 -0.23 6.21 -4.88
C SER A 194 -1.61 6.40 -4.27
N LEU A 195 -1.87 5.70 -3.17
CA LEU A 195 -3.16 5.71 -2.50
C LEU A 195 -3.32 7.03 -1.70
N VAL A 196 -4.41 7.74 -1.96
CA VAL A 196 -4.78 8.89 -1.13
C VAL A 196 -5.25 8.41 0.24
N GLN A 197 -4.60 8.90 1.29
CA GLN A 197 -4.92 8.57 2.68
C GLN A 197 -6.19 9.30 3.16
N ASP A 198 -7.33 8.98 2.56
CA ASP A 198 -8.65 9.47 2.99
C ASP A 198 -9.34 8.48 3.93
N VAL A 199 -10.23 8.94 4.81
CA VAL A 199 -11.00 8.06 5.72
C VAL A 199 -11.76 6.98 4.95
N LEU A 200 -12.29 7.32 3.77
CA LEU A 200 -13.02 6.37 2.91
C LEU A 200 -12.13 5.26 2.33
N SER A 201 -10.81 5.48 2.24
CA SER A 201 -9.86 4.45 1.81
C SER A 201 -9.80 3.28 2.81
N PHE A 202 -9.94 3.56 4.11
CA PHE A 202 -10.00 2.53 5.16
C PHE A 202 -11.25 1.65 5.06
N PHE A 203 -12.32 2.16 4.45
CA PHE A 203 -13.56 1.42 4.19
C PHE A 203 -13.56 0.69 2.83
N GLY A 204 -12.48 0.76 2.06
CA GLY A 204 -12.32 0.05 0.79
C GLY A 204 -12.62 0.90 -0.46
N ARG A 205 -12.91 2.20 -0.32
CA ARG A 205 -12.99 3.11 -1.48
C ARG A 205 -11.63 3.71 -1.75
N GLN A 206 -10.85 3.03 -2.58
CA GLN A 206 -9.50 3.47 -2.94
C GLN A 206 -9.56 4.61 -3.97
N LYS A 207 -8.77 5.65 -3.74
CA LYS A 207 -8.56 6.77 -4.65
C LYS A 207 -7.06 6.90 -4.88
N TYR A 208 -6.68 7.12 -6.13
CA TYR A 208 -5.29 7.11 -6.55
C TYR A 208 -4.85 8.47 -7.09
N ILE A 209 -3.60 8.83 -6.82
CA ILE A 209 -2.86 9.89 -7.51
C ILE A 209 -1.83 9.21 -8.41
N THR A 210 -1.88 9.53 -9.69
CA THR A 210 -0.93 9.01 -10.68
C THR A 210 0.31 9.90 -10.71
N ILE A 211 1.47 9.27 -10.55
CA ILE A 211 2.78 9.91 -10.50
C ILE A 211 3.67 9.19 -11.53
N PRO A 212 3.82 9.72 -12.75
CA PRO A 212 4.80 9.20 -13.69
C PRO A 212 6.21 9.61 -13.22
N TYR A 213 7.15 8.70 -13.27
CA TYR A 213 8.55 8.97 -12.96
C TYR A 213 9.49 8.08 -13.77
N LEU A 214 10.77 8.42 -13.72
CA LEU A 214 11.83 7.64 -14.36
C LEU A 214 12.70 7.00 -13.30
N GLU A 215 13.16 5.81 -13.60
CA GLU A 215 14.32 5.22 -12.96
C GLU A 215 15.43 5.22 -13.99
N SER A 216 16.59 5.78 -13.64
CA SER A 216 17.69 5.84 -14.58
C SER A 216 19.01 5.38 -13.99
N HIS A 217 19.90 4.99 -14.88
CA HIS A 217 21.23 4.52 -14.55
C HIS A 217 22.23 5.07 -15.57
N MET A 218 23.39 5.50 -15.07
CA MET A 218 24.47 6.01 -15.89
C MET A 218 25.72 5.16 -15.71
N ALA A 219 26.30 4.73 -16.83
CA ALA A 219 27.57 4.04 -16.88
C ALA A 219 28.58 4.88 -17.68
N THR A 220 29.84 4.86 -17.25
CA THR A 220 30.93 5.40 -18.06
C THR A 220 31.36 4.36 -19.08
N ALA A 221 31.18 4.65 -20.37
CA ALA A 221 31.67 3.80 -21.43
C ALA A 221 33.13 4.15 -21.72
N THR A 222 34.06 3.27 -21.35
CA THR A 222 35.47 3.41 -21.75
C THR A 222 35.60 3.02 -23.22
N THR A 223 35.71 3.99 -24.12
CA THR A 223 36.08 3.71 -25.50
C THR A 223 37.55 3.33 -25.58
N ALA A 224 37.84 2.04 -25.70
CA ALA A 224 39.21 1.51 -25.89
C ALA A 224 39.84 1.87 -27.26
N ASN A 225 39.11 2.57 -28.14
CA ASN A 225 39.58 2.95 -29.47
C ASN A 225 39.57 4.47 -29.63
N SER A 226 40.75 5.04 -29.45
CA SER A 226 41.13 6.44 -29.62
C SER A 226 41.17 6.88 -31.09
N ASP A 227 40.17 6.55 -31.91
CA ASP A 227 40.11 6.98 -33.32
C ASP A 227 39.16 8.19 -33.53
N LEU A 228 38.46 8.63 -32.49
CA LEU A 228 37.72 9.91 -32.47
C LEU A 228 38.61 11.09 -32.04
N ARG A 229 39.92 11.02 -32.28
CA ARG A 229 40.87 12.14 -32.12
C ARG A 229 40.78 13.16 -33.26
N THR A 230 39.63 13.29 -33.90
CA THR A 230 39.39 14.28 -34.96
C THR A 230 38.85 15.57 -34.35
N ASN A 231 39.76 16.42 -33.85
CA ASN A 231 39.61 17.87 -33.63
C ASN A 231 38.41 18.41 -32.80
N ASN A 232 37.53 17.58 -32.25
CA ASN A 232 36.39 18.04 -31.45
C ASN A 232 36.65 17.88 -29.96
N THR A 233 36.78 19.03 -29.28
CA THR A 233 37.05 19.21 -27.85
C THR A 233 35.77 19.13 -27.01
N TYR A 234 34.98 18.06 -27.14
CA TYR A 234 33.79 17.92 -26.29
C TYR A 234 34.19 17.66 -24.83
N TYR A 235 33.46 18.30 -23.91
CA TYR A 235 33.61 18.07 -22.46
C TYR A 235 33.13 16.66 -22.10
N ALA A 236 31.94 16.30 -22.56
CA ALA A 236 31.32 15.01 -22.35
C ALA A 236 30.41 14.66 -23.52
N VAL A 237 30.26 13.36 -23.77
CA VAL A 237 29.29 12.81 -24.73
C VAL A 237 28.37 11.89 -23.97
N LEU A 238 27.10 12.25 -23.90
CA LEU A 238 26.05 11.45 -23.28
C LEU A 238 25.27 10.73 -24.38
N ARG A 239 25.13 9.41 -24.26
CA ARG A 239 24.40 8.56 -25.18
C ARG A 239 23.33 7.82 -24.44
N PHE A 240 22.12 7.81 -24.97
CA PHE A 240 21.07 6.92 -24.48
C PHE A 240 20.42 6.18 -25.64
N ILE A 241 20.18 4.89 -25.40
CA ILE A 241 19.67 3.95 -26.38
C ILE A 241 18.31 3.51 -25.89
N MET A 242 17.32 3.65 -26.77
CA MET A 242 15.94 3.27 -26.52
C MET A 242 15.60 2.22 -27.56
N SER A 243 15.44 0.97 -27.13
CA SER A 243 15.16 -0.16 -28.02
C SER A 243 13.87 -0.88 -27.61
N PRO A 244 12.98 -1.21 -28.56
CA PRO A 244 11.80 -2.01 -28.26
C PRO A 244 12.19 -3.46 -27.88
N PRO A 245 11.35 -4.17 -27.10
CA PRO A 245 10.03 -3.74 -26.62
C PRO A 245 10.13 -2.69 -25.50
N PHE A 246 9.35 -1.61 -25.61
CA PHE A 246 9.29 -0.62 -24.54
C PHE A 246 8.35 -1.13 -23.45
N ILE A 247 8.88 -1.29 -22.25
CA ILE A 247 8.13 -1.77 -21.09
C ILE A 247 7.95 -0.59 -20.13
N VAL A 248 6.70 -0.32 -19.77
CA VAL A 248 6.35 0.63 -18.72
C VAL A 248 5.92 -0.16 -17.50
N THR A 249 6.55 0.13 -16.37
CA THR A 249 6.21 -0.47 -15.08
C THR A 249 5.07 0.33 -14.45
N ASP A 250 3.97 -0.34 -14.15
CA ASP A 250 2.78 0.26 -13.54
C ASP A 250 2.64 -0.29 -12.11
N GLU A 251 2.80 0.61 -11.14
CA GLU A 251 2.87 0.32 -9.71
C GLU A 251 1.62 0.84 -9.01
N THR A 252 0.79 -0.06 -8.47
CA THR A 252 -0.44 0.32 -7.76
C THR A 252 -0.32 0.04 -6.26
N GLU A 253 -0.52 1.06 -5.44
CA GLU A 253 -0.53 0.91 -3.98
C GLU A 253 -1.87 0.36 -3.49
N GLU A 254 -1.88 -0.86 -2.95
CA GLU A 254 -3.07 -1.49 -2.42
C GLU A 254 -2.99 -1.66 -0.90
N ARG A 255 -4.13 -1.57 -0.23
CA ARG A 255 -4.27 -1.95 1.18
C ARG A 255 -4.89 -3.32 1.29
N SER A 256 -4.22 -4.21 2.01
CA SER A 256 -4.68 -5.59 2.19
C SER A 256 -5.73 -5.71 3.29
N LYS A 257 -5.67 -4.86 4.33
CA LYS A 257 -6.69 -4.83 5.39
C LYS A 257 -7.52 -3.56 5.34
N THR A 258 -8.82 -3.74 5.49
CA THR A 258 -9.83 -2.68 5.56
C THR A 258 -10.65 -2.85 6.82
N ILE A 259 -11.34 -1.79 7.25
CA ILE A 259 -12.29 -1.85 8.37
C ILE A 259 -13.39 -2.87 8.08
N LEU A 260 -13.79 -3.03 6.82
CA LEU A 260 -14.78 -4.03 6.42
C LEU A 260 -14.26 -5.45 6.63
N ASN A 261 -12.98 -5.70 6.37
CA ASN A 261 -12.33 -6.97 6.71
C ASN A 261 -12.35 -7.22 8.22
N ILE A 262 -12.03 -6.21 9.05
CA ILE A 262 -12.11 -6.30 10.51
C ILE A 262 -13.53 -6.68 10.98
N LEU A 263 -14.55 -6.00 10.45
CA LEU A 263 -15.95 -6.30 10.79
C LEU A 263 -16.34 -7.73 10.40
N GLY A 264 -15.86 -8.23 9.26
CA GLY A 264 -16.04 -9.62 8.85
C GLY A 264 -15.41 -10.61 9.84
N VAL A 265 -14.17 -10.35 10.27
CA VAL A 265 -13.46 -11.18 11.27
C VAL A 265 -14.19 -11.19 12.62
N ILE A 266 -14.61 -10.01 13.12
CA ILE A 266 -15.38 -9.92 14.37
C ILE A 266 -16.71 -10.65 14.24
N GLY A 267 -17.42 -10.49 13.12
CA GLY A 267 -18.66 -11.20 12.87
C GLY A 267 -18.48 -12.72 12.92
N GLY A 268 -17.38 -13.22 12.36
CA GLY A 268 -16.99 -14.63 12.44
C GLY A 268 -16.72 -15.10 13.88
N ILE A 269 -15.93 -14.34 14.64
CA ILE A 269 -15.63 -14.65 16.05
C ILE A 269 -16.92 -14.63 16.88
N TRP A 270 -17.77 -13.61 16.71
CA TRP A 270 -19.05 -13.50 17.41
C TRP A 270 -19.97 -14.69 17.13
N SER A 271 -20.07 -15.11 15.87
CA SER A 271 -20.83 -16.30 15.49
C SER A 271 -20.33 -17.56 16.21
N GLY A 272 -19.01 -17.76 16.27
CA GLY A 272 -18.39 -18.85 17.01
C GLY A 272 -18.67 -18.79 18.51
N VAL A 273 -18.58 -17.61 19.12
CA VAL A 273 -18.91 -17.39 20.54
C VAL A 273 -20.37 -17.72 20.83
N VAL A 274 -21.30 -17.27 19.97
CA VAL A 274 -22.73 -17.57 20.12
C VAL A 274 -22.99 -19.06 19.99
N ALA A 275 -22.38 -19.75 19.02
CA ALA A 275 -22.50 -21.19 18.86
C ALA A 275 -21.98 -21.95 20.10
N LEU A 276 -20.83 -21.53 20.63
CA LEU A 276 -20.24 -22.12 21.83
C LEU A 276 -21.08 -21.85 23.10
N TYR A 277 -21.67 -20.65 23.20
CA TYR A 277 -22.62 -20.32 24.27
C TYR A 277 -23.88 -21.21 24.20
N ILE A 278 -24.47 -21.36 23.01
CA ILE A 278 -25.62 -22.25 22.79
C ILE A 278 -25.27 -23.70 23.09
N PHE A 279 -24.06 -24.16 22.74
CA PHE A 279 -23.59 -25.51 23.07
C PHE A 279 -23.44 -25.73 24.59
N LEU A 280 -22.90 -24.74 25.32
CA LEU A 280 -22.70 -24.83 26.77
C LEU A 280 -24.01 -24.80 27.56
N PHE A 281 -24.93 -23.92 27.16
CA PHE A 281 -26.12 -23.56 27.95
C PHE A 281 -27.46 -23.99 27.33
N GLY A 282 -27.47 -24.45 26.08
CA GLY A 282 -28.65 -24.81 25.31
C GLY A 282 -29.39 -23.60 24.71
N PRO A 283 -30.07 -23.76 23.56
CA PRO A 283 -31.03 -22.76 23.09
C PRO A 283 -32.21 -22.78 24.05
N GLY A 284 -32.37 -21.70 24.82
CA GLY A 284 -33.43 -21.59 25.80
C GLY A 284 -34.78 -21.69 25.12
N LEU A 285 -35.45 -22.84 25.22
CA LEU A 285 -36.92 -22.98 25.26
C LEU A 285 -37.43 -24.41 25.50
N ILE A 286 -36.77 -25.51 25.07
CA ILE A 286 -37.45 -26.83 25.07
C ILE A 286 -36.70 -28.03 25.71
N SER A 287 -35.39 -27.99 26.01
CA SER A 287 -34.78 -29.03 26.87
C SER A 287 -33.35 -28.67 27.31
N PRO A 288 -32.90 -29.07 28.52
CA PRO A 288 -31.56 -28.79 29.03
C PRO A 288 -30.53 -29.73 28.39
N TRP A 289 -30.14 -29.45 27.14
CA TRP A 289 -29.07 -30.18 26.44
C TRP A 289 -27.68 -29.61 26.70
N GLY A 290 -27.57 -28.48 27.40
CA GLY A 290 -26.30 -27.80 27.66
C GLY A 290 -25.34 -28.68 28.48
N PHE A 291 -24.08 -28.76 28.06
CA PHE A 291 -23.05 -29.56 28.73
C PHE A 291 -22.91 -29.20 30.22
N VAL A 292 -23.06 -27.92 30.56
CA VAL A 292 -22.96 -27.41 31.94
C VAL A 292 -24.12 -27.93 32.81
N GLN A 293 -25.33 -28.04 32.24
CA GLN A 293 -26.51 -28.60 32.92
C GLN A 293 -26.40 -30.11 33.15
N LYS A 294 -25.69 -30.85 32.28
CA LYS A 294 -25.41 -32.29 32.46
C LYS A 294 -24.25 -32.59 33.42
N SER A 295 -23.45 -31.59 33.80
CA SER A 295 -22.32 -31.80 34.71
C SER A 295 -22.79 -32.15 36.13
N ARG A 296 -22.13 -33.12 36.78
CA ARG A 296 -22.50 -33.65 38.12
C ARG A 296 -22.58 -32.57 39.22
N LEU A 297 -21.83 -31.48 39.07
CA LEU A 297 -21.78 -30.37 40.04
C LEU A 297 -23.09 -29.56 40.10
N PHE A 298 -23.80 -29.43 38.99
CA PHE A 298 -25.05 -28.68 38.91
C PHE A 298 -26.30 -29.58 38.83
N LYS A 299 -26.12 -30.87 38.51
CA LYS A 299 -27.21 -31.87 38.49
C LYS A 299 -27.93 -31.98 39.84
N ASN A 300 -27.19 -32.00 40.94
CA ASN A 300 -27.75 -32.10 42.30
C ASN A 300 -28.55 -30.86 42.74
N GLN A 301 -28.24 -29.67 42.21
CA GLN A 301 -28.99 -28.43 42.48
C GLN A 301 -30.22 -28.29 41.58
N TYR A 302 -30.14 -28.76 40.33
CA TYR A 302 -31.29 -28.79 39.42
C TYR A 302 -32.33 -29.82 39.87
N GLU A 303 -31.92 -31.05 40.23
CA GLU A 303 -32.83 -32.07 40.78
C GLU A 303 -33.52 -31.56 42.07
N LYS A 304 -32.78 -30.96 43.01
CA LYS A 304 -33.37 -30.41 44.25
C LYS A 304 -34.43 -29.32 44.02
N ASN A 305 -34.30 -28.51 42.97
CA ASN A 305 -35.26 -27.43 42.67
C ASN A 305 -36.39 -27.86 41.72
N ILE A 306 -36.24 -28.98 41.01
CA ILE A 306 -37.30 -29.59 40.17
C ILE A 306 -38.12 -30.61 40.98
N LEU A 307 -37.61 -31.11 42.09
CA LEU A 307 -38.27 -32.09 42.97
C LEU A 307 -39.60 -31.67 43.63
N PRO A 308 -40.11 -30.42 43.61
CA PRO A 308 -41.52 -30.20 43.97
C PRO A 308 -42.50 -30.45 42.81
N PHE A 309 -42.05 -30.72 41.58
CA PHE A 309 -42.93 -30.74 40.39
C PHE A 309 -42.97 -32.03 39.58
N VAL A 310 -42.21 -33.06 39.97
CA VAL A 310 -42.42 -34.41 39.41
C VAL A 310 -43.31 -35.16 40.38
N CYS A 311 -44.63 -35.02 40.24
CA CYS A 311 -45.55 -36.04 40.74
C CYS A 311 -45.19 -37.36 40.06
N GLU A 312 -44.93 -38.38 40.87
CA GLU A 312 -44.90 -39.79 40.45
C GLU A 312 -46.20 -40.15 39.73
N PRO A 313 -46.15 -41.05 38.73
CA PRO A 313 -47.33 -41.48 38.01
C PRO A 313 -48.27 -42.26 38.93
N ASP A 314 -49.55 -41.93 38.84
CA ASP A 314 -50.68 -42.50 39.57
C ASP A 314 -50.65 -44.04 39.65
N THR A 315 -50.44 -44.58 40.86
CA THR A 315 -50.99 -45.87 41.24
C THR A 315 -52.37 -45.65 41.84
N THR A 316 -53.38 -46.18 41.15
CA THR A 316 -54.83 -46.02 41.31
C THR A 316 -55.45 -46.43 42.65
N GLU A 317 -54.65 -46.80 43.66
CA GLU A 317 -55.17 -47.22 44.98
C GLU A 317 -55.29 -46.05 45.99
N GLY A 318 -54.58 -44.93 45.78
CA GLY A 318 -54.59 -43.80 46.72
C GLY A 318 -55.84 -42.90 46.63
N PHE A 319 -56.57 -42.93 45.52
CA PHE A 319 -57.66 -41.99 45.24
C PHE A 319 -58.95 -42.31 46.02
N ASN A 320 -59.24 -43.60 46.24
CA ASN A 320 -60.45 -44.02 46.94
C ASN A 320 -60.43 -43.68 48.43
N ASN A 321 -59.28 -43.85 49.11
CA ASN A 321 -59.16 -43.51 50.53
C ASN A 321 -59.24 -42.00 50.80
N SER A 322 -58.82 -41.17 49.84
CA SER A 322 -58.90 -39.72 49.91
C SER A 322 -60.33 -39.19 49.77
N MET A 323 -61.12 -39.77 48.86
CA MET A 323 -62.53 -39.39 48.69
C MET A 323 -63.41 -39.85 49.86
N GLN A 324 -63.20 -41.07 50.38
CA GLN A 324 -63.97 -41.58 51.52
C GLN A 324 -63.75 -40.76 52.80
N LYS A 325 -62.52 -40.27 53.01
CA LYS A 325 -62.17 -39.39 54.12
C LYS A 325 -62.75 -37.97 53.97
N ARG A 326 -62.99 -37.52 52.73
CA ARG A 326 -63.67 -36.24 52.43
C ARG A 326 -65.19 -36.33 52.57
N LEU A 327 -65.80 -37.46 52.23
CA LEU A 327 -67.24 -37.72 52.40
C LEU A 327 -67.65 -37.79 53.88
N ASN A 328 -66.90 -38.51 54.71
CA ASN A 328 -67.19 -38.63 56.15
C ASN A 328 -67.07 -37.29 56.93
N ASN A 329 -66.36 -36.31 56.37
CA ASN A 329 -66.23 -34.97 56.96
C ASN A 329 -67.36 -34.00 56.55
N LEU A 330 -68.15 -34.34 55.53
CA LEU A 330 -69.30 -33.55 55.10
C LEU A 330 -70.61 -33.99 55.78
N GLU A 331 -70.69 -35.23 56.25
CA GLU A 331 -71.85 -35.76 56.97
C GLU A 331 -71.87 -35.38 58.47
N LYS A 332 -70.84 -34.68 58.96
CA LYS A 332 -70.72 -34.18 60.34
C LYS A 332 -70.94 -32.66 60.48
N ARG A 333 -71.62 -32.02 59.54
CA ARG A 333 -72.05 -30.62 59.64
C ARG A 333 -73.55 -30.48 59.63
#